data_AF-A0A2R5FKU4-F1
#
_entry.id   AF-A0A2R5FKU4-F1
#
_cell.length_a   1.000
_cell.length_b   1.000
_cell.length_c   1.000
_cell.angle_alpha   90.00
_cell.angle_beta   90.00
_cell.angle_gamma   90.00
#
_symmetry.space_group_name_H-M   'P 1'
#
loop_
_entity.id
_entity.type
_entity.pdbx_description
1 polymer ?
#
loop_
_entity_poly.entity_id
_entity_poly.type
_entity_poly.pdbx_seq_one_letter_code
_entity_poly.pdbx_strand_id
1 'polypeptide(L)' 'MNPSQLKHYFTAKDFADGIWTQKVQASKVEIKGAIHELQLKPGAEAEWVFVPLKSGTYVLRCPIPGHTEAGMTGEIAIKN' A
#
# COMPACT_ATOMS: atom_id res chain seq x y z
N MET A 1 -1.40 -8.69 -6.77
CA MET A 1 -2.05 -9.86 -6.10
C MET A 1 -1.22 -10.36 -4.92
N ASN A 2 -1.84 -10.80 -3.81
CA ASN A 2 -1.19 -11.56 -2.72
C ASN A 2 -1.18 -13.07 -3.03
N PRO A 3 -0.03 -13.68 -3.38
CA PRO A 3 0.03 -15.10 -3.75
C PRO A 3 0.12 -16.06 -2.54
N SER A 4 0.31 -15.53 -1.33
CA SER A 4 0.54 -16.36 -0.14
C SER A 4 -0.75 -16.79 0.56
N GLN A 5 -0.64 -17.74 1.48
CA GLN A 5 -1.74 -18.19 2.35
C GLN A 5 -1.99 -17.27 3.56
N LEU A 6 -1.15 -16.26 3.77
CA LEU A 6 -1.28 -15.30 4.84
C LEU A 6 -1.85 -13.98 4.30
N LYS A 7 -2.62 -13.27 5.13
CA LYS A 7 -2.98 -11.88 4.84
C LYS A 7 -1.74 -11.00 4.98
N HIS A 8 -1.66 -9.93 4.19
CA HIS A 8 -0.61 -8.93 4.31
C HIS A 8 -1.20 -7.53 4.23
N TYR A 9 -0.42 -6.57 4.70
CA TYR A 9 -0.77 -5.15 4.63
C TYR A 9 0.24 -4.43 3.76
N PHE A 10 -0.27 -3.60 2.85
CA PHE A 10 0.47 -2.50 2.29
C PHE A 10 0.30 -1.31 3.25
N THR A 11 1.32 -1.03 4.06
CA THR A 11 1.34 0.11 4.98
C THR A 11 2.52 1.01 4.66
N ALA A 12 2.21 2.24 4.22
CA ALA A 12 3.18 3.30 3.96
C ALA A 12 2.54 4.65 4.30
N LYS A 13 2.46 5.00 5.59
CA LYS A 13 1.65 6.13 6.08
C LYS A 13 2.13 7.48 5.55
N ASP A 14 3.42 7.75 5.62
CA ASP A 14 4.00 9.02 5.15
C ASP A 14 3.86 9.17 3.63
N PHE A 15 3.89 8.06 2.89
CA PHE A 15 3.57 8.04 1.46
C PHE A 15 2.10 8.37 1.22
N ALA A 16 1.18 7.75 1.96
CA ALA A 16 -0.25 8.02 1.86
C ALA A 16 -0.60 9.50 2.12
N ASP A 17 0.12 10.15 3.05
CA ASP A 17 -0.01 11.59 3.33
C ASP A 17 0.69 12.50 2.29
N GLY A 18 1.46 11.90 1.37
CA GLY A 18 2.19 12.56 0.29
C GLY A 18 1.53 12.44 -1.09
N ILE A 19 0.36 11.80 -1.18
CA ILE A 19 -0.35 11.55 -2.44
C ILE A 19 -1.81 12.03 -2.38
N TRP A 20 -2.39 12.28 -3.54
CA TRP A 20 -3.84 12.34 -3.71
C TRP A 20 -4.32 11.05 -4.36
N THR A 21 -5.23 10.33 -3.69
CA THR A 21 -5.79 9.08 -4.23
C THR A 21 -6.87 9.38 -5.25
N GLN A 22 -6.64 8.97 -6.50
CA GLN A 22 -7.67 8.99 -7.54
C GLN A 22 -8.68 7.87 -7.31
N LYS A 23 -8.20 6.65 -7.05
CA LYS A 23 -9.03 5.50 -6.69
C LYS A 23 -8.19 4.34 -6.16
N VAL A 24 -8.85 3.48 -5.39
CA VAL A 24 -8.45 2.08 -5.24
C VAL A 24 -9.52 1.22 -5.89
N GLN A 25 -9.13 0.41 -6.88
CA GLN A 25 -9.99 -0.62 -7.46
C GLN A 25 -9.69 -1.95 -6.77
N ALA A 26 -10.69 -2.59 -6.19
CA ALA A 26 -10.55 -3.91 -5.61
C ALA A 26 -11.77 -4.76 -5.99
N SER A 27 -11.56 -5.90 -6.66
CA SER A 27 -12.66 -6.71 -7.18
C SER A 27 -13.64 -5.86 -8.01
N LYS A 28 -14.94 -5.82 -7.66
CA LYS A 28 -15.98 -5.05 -8.35
C LYS A 28 -16.32 -3.72 -7.67
N VAL A 29 -15.44 -3.20 -6.81
CA VAL A 29 -15.66 -1.93 -6.10
C VAL A 29 -14.55 -0.92 -6.38
N GLU A 30 -14.95 0.34 -6.56
CA GLU A 30 -14.07 1.50 -6.61
C GLU A 30 -14.20 2.26 -5.29
N ILE A 31 -13.07 2.56 -4.66
CA ILE A 31 -13.00 3.25 -3.37
C ILE A 31 -12.32 4.61 -3.60
N LYS A 32 -12.94 5.66 -3.06
CA LYS A 32 -12.41 7.04 -3.05
C LYS A 32 -12.19 7.47 -1.60
N GLY A 33 -11.16 8.27 -1.37
CA GLY A 33 -10.90 8.87 -0.06
C GLY A 33 -9.41 8.89 0.29
N ALA A 34 -9.12 9.24 1.54
CA ALA A 34 -7.79 9.13 2.10
C ALA A 34 -7.55 7.67 2.52
N ILE A 35 -6.65 6.99 1.82
CA ILE A 35 -6.31 5.60 2.07
C ILE A 35 -4.92 5.58 2.69
N HIS A 36 -4.80 5.00 3.88
CA HIS A 36 -3.51 4.90 4.59
C HIS A 36 -2.93 3.49 4.57
N GLU A 37 -3.79 2.47 4.46
CA GLU A 37 -3.39 1.06 4.49
C GLU A 37 -4.33 0.22 3.62
N LEU A 38 -3.81 -0.84 3.02
CA LEU A 38 -4.60 -1.85 2.32
C LEU A 38 -4.25 -3.24 2.86
N GLN A 39 -5.25 -3.96 3.39
CA GLN A 39 -5.10 -5.38 3.73
C GLN A 39 -5.48 -6.26 2.53
N LEU A 40 -4.57 -7.15 2.14
CA LEU A 40 -4.76 -8.14 1.08
C LEU A 40 -4.87 -9.53 1.69
N LYS A 41 -6.05 -10.14 1.61
CA LYS A 41 -6.25 -11.57 1.94
C LYS A 41 -5.57 -12.48 0.90
N PRO A 42 -5.40 -13.79 1.17
CA PRO A 42 -4.90 -14.75 0.18
C PRO A 42 -5.66 -14.65 -1.15
N GLY A 43 -4.92 -14.54 -2.25
CA GLY A 43 -5.48 -14.37 -3.60
C GLY A 43 -6.09 -13.00 -3.91
N ALA A 44 -6.13 -12.07 -2.94
CA ALA A 44 -6.69 -10.75 -3.16
C ALA A 44 -5.76 -9.86 -3.99
N GLU A 45 -6.36 -8.94 -4.74
CA GLU A 45 -5.68 -7.91 -5.50
C GLU A 45 -6.43 -6.58 -5.39
N ALA A 46 -5.65 -5.51 -5.37
CA ALA A 46 -6.14 -4.14 -5.46
C ALA A 46 -5.17 -3.34 -6.34
N GLU A 47 -5.72 -2.43 -7.13
CA GLU A 47 -4.99 -1.45 -7.91
C GLU A 47 -5.20 -0.08 -7.29
N TRP A 48 -4.12 0.64 -6.99
CA TRP A 48 -4.17 1.98 -6.41
C TRP A 48 -3.64 3.00 -7.41
N VAL A 49 -4.55 3.85 -7.90
CA VAL A 49 -4.22 4.97 -8.79
C VAL A 49 -4.18 6.25 -7.95
N PHE A 50 -3.07 6.97 -8.04
CA PHE A 50 -2.83 8.18 -7.27
C PHE A 50 -2.07 9.22 -8.08
N VAL A 51 -2.05 10.44 -7.57
CA VAL A 51 -1.17 11.53 -8.05
C VAL A 51 -0.19 11.84 -6.93
N PRO A 52 1.13 11.80 -7.18
CA PRO A 52 2.11 12.22 -6.19
C PRO A 52 2.03 13.73 -5.96
N LEU A 53 1.98 14.15 -4.70
CA LEU A 53 2.00 15.57 -4.31
C LEU A 53 3.33 15.98 -3.67
N LYS A 54 4.03 15.02 -3.08
CA LYS A 54 5.33 15.22 -2.42
C LYS A 54 6.32 14.19 -2.93
N SER A 55 7.51 14.67 -3.27
CA SER A 55 8.66 13.83 -3.61
C SER A 55 9.37 13.38 -2.34
N GLY A 56 10.04 12.23 -2.39
CA GLY A 56 10.71 11.65 -1.23
C GLY A 56 10.88 10.15 -1.33
N THR A 57 11.53 9.58 -0.32
CA THR A 57 11.62 8.14 -0.10
C THR A 57 10.80 7.78 1.12
N TYR A 58 9.86 6.86 0.95
CA TYR A 58 8.90 6.46 1.97
C TYR A 58 9.07 4.98 2.30
N VAL A 59 8.89 4.64 3.58
CA VAL A 59 8.98 3.26 4.05
C VAL A 59 7.65 2.55 3.80
N LEU A 60 7.71 1.43 3.08
CA LEU A 60 6.65 0.43 2.97
C LEU A 60 6.99 -0.73 3.90
N ARG A 61 5.99 -1.23 4.62
CA ARG A 61 6.14 -2.46 5.42
C ARG A 61 4.82 -3.18 5.61
N CYS A 62 4.90 -4.46 6.00
CA CYS A 62 3.76 -5.20 6.54
C CYS A 62 3.83 -5.22 8.08
N PRO A 63 2.95 -4.50 8.81
CA PRO A 63 2.97 -4.41 10.28
C PRO A 63 2.54 -5.66 11.05
N ILE A 64 2.23 -6.78 10.38
CA ILE A 64 1.91 -8.04 11.08
C ILE A 64 3.14 -8.46 11.90
N PRO A 65 2.99 -8.80 13.20
CA PRO A 65 4.13 -9.18 14.03
C PRO A 65 4.99 -10.26 13.39
N GLY A 66 6.31 -10.04 13.33
CA GLY A 66 7.26 -10.95 12.70
C GLY A 66 7.46 -10.73 11.20
N HIS A 67 6.51 -10.11 10.48
CA HIS A 67 6.63 -9.92 9.03
C HIS A 67 7.65 -8.84 8.67
N THR A 68 7.62 -7.70 9.38
CA THR A 68 8.61 -6.62 9.16
C THR A 68 10.02 -7.12 9.50
N GLU A 69 10.17 -7.82 10.62
CA GLU A 69 11.44 -8.38 11.10
C GLU A 69 11.99 -9.47 10.17
N ALA A 70 11.10 -10.23 9.52
CA ALA A 70 11.44 -11.20 8.47
C ALA A 70 11.76 -10.55 7.11
N GLY A 71 11.77 -9.22 7.02
CA GLY A 71 12.18 -8.49 5.82
C GLY A 71 11.05 -8.09 4.88
N MET A 72 9.78 -8.14 5.32
CA MET A 72 8.67 -7.56 4.56
C MET A 72 8.64 -6.03 4.67
N THR A 73 9.69 -5.42 4.13
CA THR A 73 9.89 -3.98 4.01
C THR A 73 10.16 -3.63 2.54
N GLY A 74 10.03 -2.35 2.23
CA GLY A 74 10.35 -1.80 0.92
C GLY A 74 10.45 -0.28 0.98
N GLU A 75 10.94 0.31 -0.09
CA GLU A 75 11.01 1.76 -0.24
C GLU A 75 10.21 2.20 -1.46
N ILE A 76 9.45 3.27 -1.29
CA ILE A 76 8.75 3.95 -2.39
C ILE A 76 9.47 5.27 -2.62
N ALA A 77 10.11 5.41 -3.78
CA ALA A 77 10.81 6.62 -4.16
C ALA A 77 10.01 7.40 -5.21
N ILE A 78 9.62 8.63 -4.88
CA ILE A 78 9.00 9.58 -5.81
C ILE A 78 10.04 10.65 -6.13
N LYS A 79 10.41 10.74 -7.41
CA LYS A 79 11.40 11.70 -7.94
C LYS A 79 10.74 12.63 -8.94
N ASN A 80 11.29 13.83 -9.07
CA ASN A 80 10.92 14.81 -10.09
C ASN A 80 11.58 14.51 -11.42
#